data_AF-A0AAW5VNA4-F1
#
_entry.id   AF-A0AAW5VNA4-F1
#
_cell.length_a   1.000
_cell.length_b   1.000
_cell.length_c   1.000
_cell.angle_alpha   90.00
_cell.angle_beta   90.00
_cell.angle_gamma   90.00
#
_symmetry.space_group_name_H-M   'P 1'
#
loop_
_entity.id
_entity.type
_entity.pdbx_description
1 polymer ?
#
loop_
_entity_poly.entity_id
_entity_poly.type
_entity_poly.pdbx_seq_one_letter_code
_entity_poly.pdbx_strand_id
1 'polypeptide(L)'
;MIHSKKAIGFFFSFAILVFVFFASTAKGIEPFADFALLEWQSKLAAKGLFHLPYNHQIQDPSYSFFPLPDLFFQLTKGFAYSTFPNLYPILISPILKFFGLSGIITLQSILFFIAIYTFHQIEKNSKTTLLLLFGSTLPIYIFLIHETVFIFTLEIFALYLYHKKLKNFSGIISAIIIWIRPEMSFVMILIPFCFEKQSLPISFYLSMFSGFCMFALGNLYWTGSFLPFRLLKNSDIELRPENIVYLSKIWILQVPIFTISCLFFLKSLISKINLLSIFLLLFITIVMILLAPNSGGHNTPRYLFGLVPLYVLLIGNKKENGAPYISFGWIFLIALIAFYTVWNLNFQIKELKKISKFQSNTLNEIRKIKDSVLIFSNPDFAFVSLPLLEEKKDLLLLRKNFNQKEMADLLFKENIRTFTFLELPPSPIVLPDNLPISNCLKECTFRRRETHILEGALLPISKTLYQRN
;
A
#
# COMPACT_ATOMS: atom_id res chain seq x y z
N MET A 1 30.04 5.09 -25.00
CA MET A 1 29.02 4.12 -25.46
C MET A 1 29.27 2.68 -24.98
N ILE A 2 30.49 2.15 -25.08
CA ILE A 2 30.81 0.74 -24.70
C ILE A 2 30.54 0.43 -23.21
N HIS A 3 30.89 1.33 -22.28
CA HIS A 3 30.64 1.12 -20.85
C HIS A 3 29.14 1.12 -20.46
N SER A 4 28.31 1.93 -21.14
CA SER A 4 26.86 1.90 -20.94
C SER A 4 26.24 0.59 -21.40
N LYS A 5 26.70 0.02 -22.53
CA LYS A 5 26.26 -1.31 -23.01
C LYS A 5 26.65 -2.44 -22.04
N LYS A 6 27.87 -2.41 -21.49
CA LYS A 6 28.31 -3.38 -20.47
C LYS A 6 27.54 -3.25 -19.15
N ALA A 7 27.24 -2.03 -18.73
CA ALA A 7 26.41 -1.78 -17.55
C ALA A 7 24.97 -2.30 -17.75
N ILE A 8 24.37 -2.09 -18.94
CA ILE A 8 23.06 -2.66 -19.29
C ILE A 8 23.08 -4.18 -19.21
N GLY A 9 24.10 -4.84 -19.77
CA GLY A 9 24.25 -6.30 -19.68
C GLY A 9 24.40 -6.80 -18.24
N PHE A 10 25.19 -6.10 -17.41
CA PHE A 10 25.33 -6.43 -16.00
C PHE A 10 24.01 -6.26 -15.23
N PHE A 11 23.34 -5.11 -15.36
CA PHE A 11 22.07 -4.87 -14.67
C PHE A 11 20.98 -5.82 -15.15
N PHE A 12 20.95 -6.20 -16.43
CA PHE A 12 19.99 -7.15 -16.97
C PHE A 12 20.26 -8.60 -16.51
N SER A 13 21.50 -9.06 -16.55
CA SER A 13 21.86 -10.39 -16.04
C SER A 13 21.68 -10.49 -14.53
N PHE A 14 22.03 -9.43 -13.80
CA PHE A 14 21.81 -9.33 -12.36
C PHE A 14 20.31 -9.27 -12.04
N ALA A 15 19.52 -8.56 -12.84
CA ALA A 15 18.06 -8.52 -12.75
C ALA A 15 17.45 -9.90 -12.87
N ILE A 16 17.88 -10.69 -13.87
CA ILE A 16 17.42 -12.06 -14.06
C ILE A 16 17.80 -12.92 -12.86
N LEU A 17 19.03 -12.80 -12.34
CA LEU A 17 19.50 -13.64 -11.24
C LEU A 17 18.78 -13.32 -9.93
N VAL A 18 18.59 -12.03 -9.64
CA VAL A 18 17.79 -11.52 -8.51
C VAL A 18 16.34 -11.95 -8.66
N PHE A 19 15.76 -11.84 -9.85
CA PHE A 19 14.39 -12.24 -10.14
C PHE A 19 14.19 -13.75 -9.96
N VAL A 20 15.08 -14.59 -10.49
CA VAL A 20 15.00 -16.05 -10.35
C VAL A 20 15.14 -16.45 -8.89
N PHE A 21 16.10 -15.86 -8.17
CA PHE A 21 16.28 -16.10 -6.74
C PHE A 21 15.02 -15.72 -5.96
N PHE A 22 14.50 -14.51 -6.15
CA PHE A 22 13.33 -14.06 -5.40
C PHE A 22 12.01 -14.71 -5.85
N ALA A 23 11.83 -15.03 -7.13
CA ALA A 23 10.66 -15.77 -7.61
C ALA A 23 10.64 -17.19 -7.02
N SER A 24 11.80 -17.83 -6.87
CA SER A 24 11.90 -19.14 -6.21
C SER A 24 11.57 -19.06 -4.71
N THR A 25 12.00 -17.99 -4.03
CA THR A 25 11.76 -17.81 -2.59
C THR A 25 10.39 -17.24 -2.26
N ALA A 26 9.77 -16.46 -3.16
CA ALA A 26 8.42 -15.91 -3.00
C ALA A 26 7.30 -16.90 -3.42
N LYS A 27 7.65 -18.06 -3.98
CA LYS A 27 6.69 -19.11 -4.31
C LYS A 27 5.83 -19.47 -3.09
N GLY A 28 4.51 -19.37 -3.26
CA GLY A 28 3.52 -19.67 -2.22
C GLY A 28 3.05 -18.48 -1.37
N ILE A 29 3.42 -17.24 -1.70
CA ILE A 29 2.77 -16.06 -1.12
C ILE A 29 1.47 -15.82 -1.91
N GLU A 30 0.33 -16.07 -1.28
CA GLU A 30 -0.97 -15.66 -1.80
C GLU A 30 -1.27 -14.21 -1.41
N PRO A 31 -1.95 -13.42 -2.27
CA PRO A 31 -2.41 -12.09 -1.92
C PRO A 31 -3.29 -12.14 -0.67
N PHE A 32 -3.15 -11.16 0.19
CA PHE A 32 -3.75 -11.19 1.52
C PHE A 32 -4.23 -9.80 1.93
N ALA A 33 -5.25 -9.70 2.78
CA ALA A 33 -5.90 -8.48 3.30
C ALA A 33 -5.56 -7.16 2.54
N ASP A 34 -4.49 -6.47 2.90
CA ASP A 34 -4.03 -5.23 2.26
C ASP A 34 -3.80 -5.31 0.75
N PHE A 35 -3.17 -6.38 0.29
CA PHE A 35 -2.95 -6.67 -1.12
C PHE A 35 -4.19 -7.28 -1.77
N ALA A 36 -5.01 -7.99 -0.98
CA ALA A 36 -6.28 -8.54 -1.45
C ALA A 36 -7.26 -7.44 -1.86
N LEU A 37 -7.24 -6.27 -1.20
CA LEU A 37 -8.04 -5.12 -1.64
C LEU A 37 -7.64 -4.63 -3.04
N LEU A 38 -6.34 -4.41 -3.27
CA LEU A 38 -5.87 -3.95 -4.58
C LEU A 38 -6.07 -5.01 -5.66
N GLU A 39 -5.88 -6.29 -5.34
CA GLU A 39 -6.19 -7.39 -6.24
C GLU A 39 -7.68 -7.41 -6.58
N TRP A 40 -8.54 -7.34 -5.57
CA TRP A 40 -9.99 -7.38 -5.74
C TRP A 40 -10.49 -6.17 -6.54
N GLN A 41 -9.99 -4.97 -6.26
CA GLN A 41 -10.26 -3.78 -7.06
C GLN A 41 -9.79 -3.94 -8.51
N SER A 42 -8.64 -4.58 -8.74
CA SER A 42 -8.15 -4.87 -10.09
C SER A 42 -9.05 -5.87 -10.82
N LYS A 43 -9.62 -6.86 -10.11
CA LYS A 43 -10.62 -7.80 -10.65
C LYS A 43 -11.94 -7.10 -10.97
N LEU A 44 -12.39 -6.15 -10.14
CA LEU A 44 -13.57 -5.33 -10.43
C LEU A 44 -13.35 -4.43 -11.65
N ALA A 45 -12.20 -3.75 -11.74
CA ALA A 45 -11.83 -2.92 -12.89
C ALA A 45 -11.78 -3.74 -14.20
N ALA A 46 -11.32 -4.99 -14.14
CA ALA A 46 -11.34 -5.91 -15.29
C ALA A 46 -12.76 -6.26 -15.80
N LYS A 47 -13.78 -6.05 -14.95
CA LYS A 47 -15.21 -6.19 -15.25
C LYS A 47 -15.88 -4.83 -15.59
N GLY A 48 -15.12 -3.74 -15.59
CA GLY A 48 -15.65 -2.38 -15.79
C GLY A 48 -16.40 -1.81 -14.57
N LEU A 49 -16.25 -2.43 -13.39
CA LEU A 49 -16.91 -1.99 -12.16
C LEU A 49 -15.93 -1.17 -11.31
N PHE A 50 -16.30 0.08 -11.02
CA PHE A 50 -15.49 1.02 -10.20
C PHE A 50 -16.13 1.37 -8.86
N HIS A 51 -17.24 0.72 -8.54
CA HIS A 51 -17.90 0.77 -7.25
C HIS A 51 -17.96 -0.62 -6.62
N LEU A 52 -18.19 -0.66 -5.32
CA LEU A 52 -18.45 -1.87 -4.57
C LEU A 52 -19.80 -2.46 -5.00
N PRO A 53 -19.87 -3.76 -5.29
CA PRO A 53 -21.15 -4.45 -5.40
C PRO A 53 -21.69 -4.69 -3.99
N TYR A 54 -22.55 -3.80 -3.50
CA TYR A 54 -23.29 -3.99 -2.25
C TYR A 54 -24.76 -4.23 -2.56
N ASN A 55 -25.24 -5.44 -2.28
CA ASN A 55 -26.60 -5.84 -2.65
C ASN A 55 -27.68 -5.21 -1.75
N HIS A 56 -27.29 -4.68 -0.58
CA HIS A 56 -28.21 -4.15 0.43
C HIS A 56 -28.28 -2.62 0.44
N GLN A 57 -27.81 -1.96 -0.62
CA GLN A 57 -27.79 -0.48 -0.72
C GLN A 57 -29.16 0.18 -0.51
N ILE A 58 -30.26 -0.50 -0.86
CA ILE A 58 -31.61 0.04 -0.69
C ILE A 58 -32.05 -0.05 0.79
N GLN A 59 -31.67 -1.14 1.47
CA GLN A 59 -32.07 -1.47 2.84
C GLN A 59 -31.14 -0.87 3.90
N ASP A 60 -29.87 -0.66 3.55
CA ASP A 60 -28.82 0.00 4.32
C ASP A 60 -28.20 1.15 3.50
N PRO A 61 -28.95 2.26 3.29
CA PRO A 61 -28.50 3.39 2.48
C PRO A 61 -27.31 4.14 3.09
N SER A 62 -27.06 3.96 4.39
CA SER A 62 -25.92 4.51 5.12
C SER A 62 -24.69 3.60 5.10
N TYR A 63 -24.78 2.37 4.57
CA TYR A 63 -23.70 1.38 4.54
C TYR A 63 -23.16 1.06 5.94
N SER A 64 -24.03 1.11 6.94
CA SER A 64 -23.69 0.94 8.36
C SER A 64 -23.10 -0.45 8.63
N PHE A 65 -23.52 -1.46 7.85
CA PHE A 65 -23.12 -2.86 8.00
C PHE A 65 -22.11 -3.32 6.96
N PHE A 66 -21.59 -2.42 6.12
CA PHE A 66 -20.67 -2.80 5.06
C PHE A 66 -19.30 -3.21 5.63
N PRO A 67 -18.64 -4.27 5.11
CA PRO A 67 -17.46 -4.90 5.70
C PRO A 67 -16.16 -4.11 5.51
N LEU A 68 -16.22 -2.98 4.81
CA LEU A 68 -15.06 -2.14 4.55
C LEU A 68 -15.11 -0.86 5.39
N PRO A 69 -13.97 -0.43 5.96
CA PRO A 69 -13.88 0.86 6.62
C PRO A 69 -14.29 1.98 5.66
N ASP A 70 -15.02 2.97 6.19
CA ASP A 70 -15.37 4.21 5.47
C ASP A 70 -14.13 4.91 4.89
N LEU A 71 -12.93 4.58 5.38
CA LEU A 71 -11.67 5.13 4.90
C LEU A 71 -11.41 4.84 3.41
N PHE A 72 -11.82 3.67 2.91
CA PHE A 72 -11.48 3.18 1.56
C PHE A 72 -12.57 3.43 0.51
N PHE A 73 -13.75 3.91 0.93
CA PHE A 73 -14.91 4.08 0.05
C PHE A 73 -15.74 5.33 0.36
N GLN A 74 -16.38 5.86 -0.68
CA GLN A 74 -17.23 7.04 -0.64
C GLN A 74 -18.60 6.67 -1.20
N LEU A 75 -19.64 7.07 -0.48
CA LEU A 75 -21.00 7.04 -1.01
C LEU A 75 -21.21 8.22 -1.97
N THR A 76 -21.43 7.91 -3.24
CA THR A 76 -21.77 8.89 -4.28
C THR A 76 -23.00 8.41 -5.01
N LYS A 77 -24.08 9.20 -4.98
CA LYS A 77 -25.37 8.86 -5.61
C LYS A 77 -25.88 7.47 -5.19
N GLY A 78 -25.71 7.13 -3.91
CA GLY A 78 -26.11 5.86 -3.32
C GLY A 78 -25.08 4.73 -3.48
N PHE A 79 -24.14 4.79 -4.41
CA PHE A 79 -23.15 3.73 -4.62
C PHE A 79 -21.86 3.98 -3.84
N ALA A 80 -21.22 2.94 -3.33
CA ALA A 80 -19.92 3.05 -2.66
C ALA A 80 -18.75 2.91 -3.65
N TYR A 81 -18.17 4.03 -4.07
CA TYR A 81 -16.98 4.08 -4.93
C TYR A 81 -15.70 4.01 -4.11
N SER A 82 -14.61 3.46 -4.64
CA SER A 82 -13.34 3.50 -3.91
C SER A 82 -12.83 4.93 -3.77
N THR A 83 -12.38 5.29 -2.56
CA THR A 83 -11.70 6.55 -2.25
C THR A 83 -10.22 6.52 -2.64
N PHE A 84 -9.67 5.34 -2.94
CA PHE A 84 -8.29 5.14 -3.36
C PHE A 84 -8.16 5.30 -4.89
N PRO A 85 -6.98 5.71 -5.40
CA PRO A 85 -6.81 6.11 -6.78
C PRO A 85 -7.00 4.91 -7.69
N ASN A 86 -8.11 4.93 -8.43
CA ASN A 86 -8.46 3.93 -9.43
C ASN A 86 -7.36 3.69 -10.48
N LEU A 87 -6.34 4.56 -10.58
CA LEU A 87 -5.31 4.49 -11.60
C LEU A 87 -4.49 3.18 -11.53
N TYR A 88 -4.03 2.73 -10.36
CA TYR A 88 -3.24 1.48 -10.31
C TYR A 88 -4.10 0.25 -10.66
N PRO A 89 -5.28 0.02 -10.04
CA PRO A 89 -6.17 -1.06 -10.43
C PRO A 89 -6.58 -1.02 -11.91
N ILE A 90 -6.87 0.17 -12.46
CA ILE A 90 -7.19 0.34 -13.89
C ILE A 90 -6.03 -0.11 -14.76
N LEU A 91 -4.80 0.36 -14.48
CA LEU A 91 -3.63 0.05 -15.29
C LEU A 91 -3.21 -1.42 -15.21
N ILE A 92 -3.34 -2.04 -14.03
CA ILE A 92 -2.90 -3.42 -13.81
C ILE A 92 -3.97 -4.45 -14.18
N SER A 93 -5.26 -4.06 -14.20
CA SER A 93 -6.38 -4.97 -14.46
C SER A 93 -6.29 -5.77 -15.77
N PRO A 94 -5.84 -5.23 -16.92
CA PRO A 94 -5.72 -6.02 -18.13
C PRO A 94 -4.63 -7.09 -17.98
N ILE A 95 -3.52 -6.74 -17.32
CA ILE A 95 -2.40 -7.66 -17.10
C ILE A 95 -2.80 -8.78 -16.15
N LEU A 96 -3.51 -8.45 -15.07
CA LEU A 96 -4.08 -9.44 -14.16
C LEU A 96 -5.05 -10.38 -14.89
N LYS A 97 -5.91 -9.85 -15.75
CA LYS A 97 -6.91 -10.61 -16.50
C LYS A 97 -6.28 -11.59 -17.50
N PHE A 98 -5.26 -11.16 -18.25
CA PHE A 98 -4.67 -11.97 -19.33
C PHE A 98 -3.51 -12.85 -18.89
N PHE A 99 -2.72 -12.41 -17.89
CA PHE A 99 -1.46 -13.06 -17.51
C PHE A 99 -1.38 -13.41 -16.02
N GLY A 100 -2.45 -13.19 -15.26
CA GLY A 100 -2.53 -13.49 -13.84
C GLY A 100 -1.47 -12.78 -12.99
N LEU A 101 -1.19 -13.36 -11.82
CA LEU A 101 -0.17 -12.85 -10.89
C LEU A 101 1.23 -12.83 -11.52
N SER A 102 1.59 -13.84 -12.32
CA SER A 102 2.87 -13.90 -13.03
C SER A 102 3.10 -12.70 -13.95
N GLY A 103 2.04 -12.24 -14.64
CA GLY A 103 2.11 -11.04 -15.47
C GLY A 103 2.37 -9.77 -14.66
N ILE A 104 1.72 -9.63 -13.50
CA ILE A 104 1.96 -8.50 -12.59
C ILE A 104 3.40 -8.50 -12.11
N ILE A 105 3.92 -9.62 -11.61
CA ILE A 105 5.29 -9.71 -11.09
C ILE A 105 6.30 -9.40 -12.20
N THR A 106 6.07 -9.88 -13.42
CA THR A 106 6.91 -9.59 -14.58
C THR A 106 6.91 -8.09 -14.91
N LEU A 107 5.72 -7.47 -14.98
CA LEU A 107 5.61 -6.03 -15.23
C LEU A 107 6.31 -5.22 -14.14
N GLN A 108 6.05 -5.52 -12.88
CA GLN A 108 6.66 -4.80 -11.76
C GLN A 108 8.18 -4.94 -11.77
N SER A 109 8.70 -6.11 -12.12
CA SER A 109 10.15 -6.31 -12.30
C SER A 109 10.70 -5.40 -13.39
N ILE A 110 10.06 -5.37 -14.56
CA ILE A 110 10.45 -4.51 -15.68
C ILE A 110 10.42 -3.04 -15.25
N LEU A 111 9.35 -2.58 -14.61
CA LEU A 111 9.22 -1.21 -14.11
C LEU A 111 10.32 -0.87 -13.11
N PHE A 112 10.60 -1.75 -12.15
CA PHE A 112 11.66 -1.56 -11.17
C PHE A 112 13.03 -1.40 -11.84
N PHE A 113 13.39 -2.25 -12.82
CA PHE A 113 14.66 -2.11 -13.53
C PHE A 113 14.73 -0.89 -14.43
N ILE A 114 13.62 -0.52 -15.08
CA ILE A 114 13.53 0.75 -15.82
C ILE A 114 13.77 1.93 -14.87
N ALA A 115 13.23 1.90 -13.66
CA ALA A 115 13.47 2.91 -12.65
C ALA A 115 14.96 2.95 -12.26
N ILE A 116 15.57 1.82 -11.90
CA ILE A 116 17.02 1.78 -11.57
C ILE A 116 17.88 2.30 -12.73
N TYR A 117 17.57 1.90 -13.97
CA TYR A 117 18.28 2.37 -15.16
C TYR A 117 18.11 3.87 -15.37
N THR A 118 16.89 4.39 -15.23
CA THR A 118 16.58 5.81 -15.39
C THR A 118 17.28 6.64 -14.32
N PHE A 119 17.32 6.14 -13.08
CA PHE A 119 18.09 6.74 -12.00
C PHE A 119 19.59 6.81 -12.32
N HIS A 120 20.15 5.72 -12.85
CA HIS A 120 21.54 5.71 -13.30
C HIS A 120 21.82 6.79 -14.34
N GLN A 121 20.86 7.12 -15.21
CA GLN A 121 21.03 8.20 -16.20
C GLN A 121 21.09 9.62 -15.60
N ILE A 122 20.67 9.82 -14.35
CA ILE A 122 20.73 11.12 -13.66
C ILE A 122 22.18 11.50 -13.35
N GLU A 123 22.91 10.62 -12.65
CA GLU A 123 24.29 10.92 -12.21
C GLU A 123 25.37 10.10 -12.93
N LYS A 124 24.99 9.06 -13.69
CA LYS A 124 25.90 8.08 -14.30
C LYS A 124 26.87 7.46 -13.30
N ASN A 125 26.44 7.35 -12.04
CA ASN A 125 27.25 6.87 -10.94
C ASN A 125 26.81 5.46 -10.54
N SER A 126 27.70 4.49 -10.73
CA SER A 126 27.43 3.08 -10.41
C SER A 126 27.26 2.85 -8.91
N LYS A 127 27.96 3.61 -8.05
CA LYS A 127 27.88 3.48 -6.58
C LYS A 127 26.48 3.83 -6.08
N THR A 128 25.96 4.99 -6.47
CA THR A 128 24.61 5.42 -6.09
C THR A 128 23.54 4.52 -6.71
N THR A 129 23.76 4.03 -7.93
CA THR A 129 22.83 3.06 -8.54
C THR A 129 22.77 1.74 -7.76
N LEU A 130 23.91 1.20 -7.33
CA LEU A 130 23.97 -0.01 -6.50
C LEU A 130 23.37 0.24 -5.10
N LEU A 131 23.62 1.42 -4.51
CA LEU A 131 22.98 1.83 -3.27
C LEU A 131 21.46 1.96 -3.40
N LEU A 132 20.92 2.43 -4.53
CA LEU A 132 19.47 2.46 -4.73
C LEU A 132 18.89 1.03 -4.79
N LEU A 133 19.60 0.12 -5.45
CA LEU A 133 19.15 -1.25 -5.65
C LEU A 133 19.16 -2.07 -4.34
N PHE A 134 20.17 -1.86 -3.49
CA PHE A 134 20.33 -2.61 -2.23
C PHE A 134 20.06 -1.80 -0.97
N GLY A 135 19.86 -0.50 -1.05
CA GLY A 135 19.75 0.38 0.11
C GLY A 135 18.41 0.31 0.84
N SER A 136 17.47 -0.51 0.36
CA SER A 136 16.16 -0.69 0.97
C SER A 136 15.55 -2.05 0.62
N THR A 137 14.51 -2.44 1.37
CA THR A 137 13.70 -3.63 1.12
C THR A 137 12.60 -3.43 0.06
N LEU A 138 12.61 -2.33 -0.70
CA LEU A 138 11.63 -2.04 -1.76
C LEU A 138 11.42 -3.19 -2.78
N PRO A 139 12.44 -3.99 -3.15
CA PRO A 139 12.25 -5.13 -4.05
C PRO A 139 11.19 -6.14 -3.60
N ILE A 140 10.85 -6.23 -2.31
CA ILE A 140 9.81 -7.14 -1.82
C ILE A 140 8.45 -6.89 -2.48
N TYR A 141 8.16 -5.63 -2.84
CA TYR A 141 6.88 -5.25 -3.42
C TYR A 141 6.68 -5.78 -4.83
N ILE A 142 7.74 -6.20 -5.55
CA ILE A 142 7.66 -6.82 -6.88
C ILE A 142 6.77 -8.08 -6.86
N PHE A 143 6.72 -8.77 -5.71
CA PHE A 143 5.99 -10.03 -5.54
C PHE A 143 4.57 -9.83 -5.03
N LEU A 144 4.14 -8.58 -4.82
CA LEU A 144 2.87 -8.23 -4.19
C LEU A 144 2.04 -7.42 -5.19
N ILE A 145 0.73 -7.64 -5.24
CA ILE A 145 -0.17 -6.80 -6.04
C ILE A 145 -0.31 -5.45 -5.32
N HIS A 146 0.59 -4.53 -5.65
CA HIS A 146 0.71 -3.27 -4.96
C HIS A 146 1.30 -2.16 -5.84
N GLU A 147 0.90 -0.92 -5.54
CA GLU A 147 1.30 0.27 -6.31
C GLU A 147 2.71 0.78 -6.00
N THR A 148 3.41 0.26 -4.97
CA THR A 148 4.72 0.80 -4.53
C THR A 148 5.75 0.83 -5.65
N VAL A 149 5.87 -0.23 -6.46
CA VAL A 149 6.84 -0.28 -7.57
C VAL A 149 6.48 0.73 -8.66
N PHE A 150 5.18 0.90 -8.93
CA PHE A 150 4.68 1.89 -9.89
C PHE A 150 4.98 3.33 -9.41
N ILE A 151 4.69 3.64 -8.15
CA ILE A 151 4.98 4.96 -7.55
C ILE A 151 6.48 5.23 -7.52
N PHE A 152 7.31 4.26 -7.12
CA PHE A 152 8.76 4.36 -7.16
C PHE A 152 9.25 4.68 -8.59
N THR A 153 8.69 4.01 -9.60
CA THR A 153 9.04 4.26 -11.00
C THR A 153 8.68 5.68 -11.43
N LEU A 154 7.47 6.15 -11.09
CA LEU A 154 7.04 7.52 -11.36
C LEU A 154 7.93 8.54 -10.65
N GLU A 155 8.31 8.28 -9.41
CA GLU A 155 9.20 9.15 -8.64
C GLU A 155 10.57 9.28 -9.31
N ILE A 156 11.18 8.17 -9.75
CA ILE A 156 12.44 8.22 -10.49
C ILE A 156 12.27 8.99 -11.80
N PHE A 157 11.15 8.83 -12.51
CA PHE A 157 10.86 9.61 -13.71
C PHE A 157 10.73 11.11 -13.39
N ALA A 158 10.06 11.49 -12.29
CA ALA A 158 9.96 12.88 -11.86
C ALA A 158 11.34 13.49 -11.59
N LEU A 159 12.22 12.77 -10.88
CA LEU A 159 13.61 13.15 -10.63
C LEU A 159 14.42 13.29 -11.93
N TYR A 160 14.28 12.33 -12.85
CA TYR A 160 14.98 12.34 -14.13
C TYR A 160 14.53 13.49 -15.04
N LEU A 161 13.22 13.74 -15.15
CA LEU A 161 12.68 14.85 -15.93
C LEU A 161 13.11 16.19 -15.35
N TYR A 162 13.10 16.32 -14.01
CA TYR A 162 13.63 17.51 -13.35
C TYR A 162 15.10 17.72 -13.71
N HIS A 163 15.92 16.67 -13.57
CA HIS A 163 17.33 16.69 -13.94
C HIS A 163 17.54 17.13 -15.42
N LYS A 164 16.69 16.66 -16.33
CA LYS A 164 16.70 17.03 -17.76
C LYS A 164 16.11 18.40 -18.08
N LYS A 165 15.79 19.21 -17.05
CA LYS A 165 15.17 20.55 -17.17
C LYS A 165 13.75 20.52 -17.75
N LEU A 166 13.09 19.36 -17.80
CA LEU A 166 11.69 19.18 -18.18
C LEU A 166 10.78 19.35 -16.96
N LYS A 167 10.89 20.51 -16.30
CA LYS A 167 10.30 20.79 -14.98
C LYS A 167 8.78 20.71 -14.96
N ASN A 168 8.12 21.15 -16.04
CA ASN A 168 6.66 21.10 -16.13
C ASN A 168 6.14 19.67 -16.12
N PHE A 169 6.77 18.78 -16.90
CA PHE A 169 6.41 17.36 -16.92
C PHE A 169 6.74 16.68 -15.59
N SER A 170 7.88 17.04 -14.97
CA SER A 170 8.23 16.57 -13.62
C SER A 170 7.16 16.97 -12.61
N GLY A 171 6.68 18.22 -12.63
CA GLY A 171 5.60 18.69 -11.75
C GLY A 171 4.29 17.96 -11.98
N ILE A 172 3.89 17.70 -13.22
CA ILE A 172 2.68 16.92 -13.54
C ILE A 172 2.79 15.48 -13.02
N ILE A 173 3.94 14.82 -13.20
CA ILE A 173 4.15 13.47 -12.63
C ILE A 173 4.09 13.52 -11.10
N SER A 174 4.69 14.51 -10.47
CA SER A 174 4.58 14.71 -9.02
C SER A 174 3.13 14.89 -8.58
N ALA A 175 2.30 15.61 -9.34
CA ALA A 175 0.87 15.74 -9.07
C ALA A 175 0.14 14.41 -9.17
N ILE A 176 0.45 13.57 -10.16
CA ILE A 176 -0.08 12.21 -10.29
C ILE A 176 0.30 11.39 -9.05
N ILE A 177 1.56 11.44 -8.62
CA ILE A 177 2.04 10.72 -7.43
C ILE A 177 1.29 11.18 -6.19
N ILE A 178 1.13 12.50 -5.97
CA ILE A 178 0.37 13.05 -4.84
C ILE A 178 -1.08 12.63 -4.89
N TRP A 179 -1.68 12.59 -6.09
CA TRP A 179 -3.05 12.14 -6.27
C TRP A 179 -3.22 10.67 -5.87
N ILE A 180 -2.24 9.82 -6.23
CA ILE A 180 -2.26 8.40 -5.86
C ILE A 180 -1.98 8.23 -4.36
N ARG A 181 -0.93 8.88 -3.86
CA ARG A 181 -0.50 8.86 -2.45
C ARG A 181 -0.27 10.27 -1.93
N PRO A 182 -1.26 10.83 -1.23
CA PRO A 182 -1.13 12.18 -0.67
C PRO A 182 0.04 12.34 0.31
N GLU A 183 0.44 11.28 0.99
CA GLU A 183 1.58 11.27 1.91
C GLU A 183 2.92 11.55 1.20
N MET A 184 2.99 11.32 -0.11
CA MET A 184 4.18 11.62 -0.92
C MET A 184 4.33 13.12 -1.23
N SER A 185 3.38 13.98 -0.84
CA SER A 185 3.48 15.43 -1.01
C SER A 185 4.77 16.01 -0.43
N PHE A 186 5.16 15.58 0.77
CA PHE A 186 6.42 15.99 1.39
C PHE A 186 7.65 15.60 0.56
N VAL A 187 7.65 14.41 -0.02
CA VAL A 187 8.74 13.91 -0.88
C VAL A 187 8.78 14.69 -2.19
N MET A 188 7.63 14.91 -2.84
CA MET A 188 7.56 15.60 -4.13
C MET A 188 8.00 17.07 -4.03
N ILE A 189 7.70 17.73 -2.91
CA ILE A 189 8.14 19.11 -2.66
C ILE A 189 9.68 19.19 -2.53
N LEU A 190 10.35 18.11 -2.12
CA LEU A 190 11.80 18.09 -1.96
C LEU A 190 12.60 17.93 -3.27
N ILE A 191 11.95 17.54 -4.36
CA ILE A 191 12.63 17.23 -5.63
C ILE A 191 13.58 18.37 -6.07
N PRO A 192 13.16 19.66 -6.12
CA PRO A 192 14.04 20.74 -6.52
C PRO A 192 15.30 20.91 -5.66
N PHE A 193 15.18 20.65 -4.35
CA PHE A 193 16.28 20.81 -3.40
C PHE A 193 17.38 19.76 -3.58
N CYS A 194 17.10 18.66 -4.28
CA CYS A 194 18.11 17.66 -4.64
C CYS A 194 19.05 18.12 -5.77
N PHE A 195 18.73 19.24 -6.44
CA PHE A 195 19.46 19.73 -7.61
C PHE A 195 19.88 21.21 -7.44
N GLU A 196 20.80 21.47 -6.52
CA GLU A 196 21.29 22.81 -6.12
C GLU A 196 21.67 23.79 -7.27
N LYS A 197 22.02 23.28 -8.45
CA LYS A 197 22.46 24.10 -9.60
C LYS A 197 21.35 24.48 -10.59
N GLN A 198 20.10 24.10 -10.37
CA GLN A 198 19.02 24.35 -11.33
C GLN A 198 18.18 25.57 -10.90
N SER A 199 18.32 26.67 -11.64
CA SER A 199 17.56 27.90 -11.42
C SER A 199 16.10 27.74 -11.86
N LEU A 200 15.14 28.20 -11.04
CA LEU A 200 13.66 28.21 -11.22
C LEU A 200 12.91 26.94 -10.78
N PRO A 201 12.73 26.71 -9.46
CA PRO A 201 11.80 25.70 -8.94
C PRO A 201 10.33 26.09 -9.10
N ILE A 202 10.02 27.38 -9.33
CA ILE A 202 8.65 27.90 -9.44
C ILE A 202 7.85 27.20 -10.54
N SER A 203 8.43 26.99 -11.72
CA SER A 203 7.77 26.27 -12.83
C SER A 203 7.35 24.84 -12.47
N PHE A 204 8.17 24.14 -11.68
CA PHE A 204 7.84 22.81 -11.16
C PHE A 204 6.65 22.87 -10.19
N TYR A 205 6.67 23.79 -9.22
CA TYR A 205 5.56 23.92 -8.27
C TYR A 205 4.26 24.38 -8.93
N LEU A 206 4.31 25.31 -9.88
CA LEU A 206 3.14 25.76 -10.64
C LEU A 206 2.51 24.63 -11.46
N SER A 207 3.33 23.83 -12.15
CA SER A 207 2.85 22.68 -12.93
C SER A 207 2.34 21.53 -12.04
N MET A 208 2.96 21.32 -10.89
CA MET A 208 2.47 20.37 -9.89
C MET A 208 1.09 20.81 -9.34
N PHE A 209 0.95 22.10 -9.01
CA PHE A 209 -0.32 22.65 -8.57
C PHE A 209 -1.39 22.59 -9.66
N SER A 210 -1.07 22.98 -10.90
CA SER A 210 -2.04 22.92 -12.00
C SER A 210 -2.48 21.49 -12.32
N GLY A 211 -1.55 20.53 -12.31
CA GLY A 211 -1.84 19.11 -12.47
C GLY A 211 -2.76 18.61 -11.36
N PHE A 212 -2.48 18.98 -10.11
CA PHE A 212 -3.34 18.62 -8.97
C PHE A 212 -4.74 19.22 -9.11
N CYS A 213 -4.86 20.50 -9.49
CA CYS A 213 -6.15 21.16 -9.73
C CYS A 213 -6.95 20.46 -10.85
N MET A 214 -6.30 20.01 -11.92
CA MET A 214 -6.97 19.23 -12.98
C MET A 214 -7.57 17.93 -12.43
N PHE A 215 -6.80 17.19 -11.62
CA PHE A 215 -7.34 15.98 -10.99
C PHE A 215 -8.45 16.29 -10.00
N ALA A 216 -8.32 17.36 -9.21
CA ALA A 216 -9.34 17.81 -8.27
C ALA A 216 -10.66 18.19 -8.96
N LEU A 217 -10.60 18.92 -10.09
CA LEU A 217 -11.76 19.29 -10.89
C LEU A 217 -12.40 18.06 -11.56
N GLY A 218 -11.57 17.15 -12.09
CA GLY A 218 -12.04 15.86 -12.59
C GLY A 218 -12.77 15.09 -11.49
N ASN A 219 -12.19 14.99 -10.30
CA ASN A 219 -12.81 14.31 -9.18
C ASN A 219 -14.11 14.98 -8.75
N LEU A 220 -14.18 16.32 -8.72
CA LEU A 220 -15.40 17.04 -8.41
C LEU A 220 -16.54 16.67 -9.37
N TYR A 221 -16.24 16.61 -10.67
CA TYR A 221 -17.22 16.27 -11.70
C TYR A 221 -17.77 14.84 -11.52
N TRP A 222 -16.89 13.88 -11.21
CA TRP A 222 -17.25 12.47 -11.09
C TRP A 222 -17.86 12.09 -9.72
N THR A 223 -17.30 12.61 -8.63
CA THR A 223 -17.58 12.17 -7.25
C THR A 223 -18.17 13.24 -6.35
N GLY A 224 -18.22 14.51 -6.81
CA GLY A 224 -18.74 15.64 -6.04
C GLY A 224 -17.74 16.20 -5.01
N SER A 225 -16.45 15.85 -5.07
CA SER A 225 -15.43 16.37 -4.14
C SER A 225 -14.12 16.77 -4.81
N PHE A 226 -13.47 17.82 -4.28
CA PHE A 226 -12.19 18.33 -4.76
C PHE A 226 -10.97 17.53 -4.32
N LEU A 227 -10.95 16.99 -3.09
CA LEU A 227 -9.79 16.29 -2.55
C LEU A 227 -9.96 14.77 -2.63
N PRO A 228 -8.87 14.01 -2.83
CA PRO A 228 -8.90 12.56 -2.59
C PRO A 228 -9.23 12.33 -1.10
N PHE A 229 -10.28 11.57 -0.84
CA PHE A 229 -10.96 11.53 0.47
C PHE A 229 -10.12 10.99 1.63
N ARG A 230 -9.01 10.30 1.35
CA ARG A 230 -8.04 9.88 2.38
C ARG A 230 -7.46 11.07 3.16
N LEU A 231 -7.36 12.25 2.52
CA LEU A 231 -6.93 13.49 3.17
C LEU A 231 -8.01 14.09 4.08
N LEU A 232 -9.30 13.91 3.73
CA LEU A 232 -10.43 14.48 4.46
C LEU A 232 -10.83 13.64 5.69
N LYS A 233 -10.68 12.30 5.62
CA LYS A 233 -11.16 11.37 6.66
C LYS A 233 -10.13 11.05 7.77
N ASN A 234 -8.89 11.51 7.64
CA ASN A 234 -7.81 11.35 8.64
C ASN A 234 -7.51 12.67 9.39
N SER A 235 -8.50 13.55 9.58
CA SER A 235 -8.30 14.85 10.22
C SER A 235 -7.87 14.76 11.69
N ASP A 236 -8.20 13.66 12.37
CA ASP A 236 -7.90 13.46 13.78
C ASP A 236 -6.53 12.78 13.93
N ILE A 237 -5.47 13.58 13.79
CA ILE A 237 -4.09 13.13 14.00
C ILE A 237 -3.86 12.99 15.51
N GLU A 238 -3.94 11.76 16.02
CA GLU A 238 -3.46 11.43 17.37
C GLU A 238 -1.96 11.11 17.34
N LEU A 239 -1.16 11.96 17.99
CA LEU A 239 0.25 11.67 18.25
C LEU A 239 0.36 10.53 19.27
N ARG A 240 0.69 9.33 18.80
CA ARG A 240 0.94 8.15 19.63
C ARG A 240 2.44 7.86 19.70
N PRO A 241 3.11 8.12 20.85
CA PRO A 241 4.55 7.89 21.00
C PRO A 241 5.00 6.46 20.66
N GLU A 242 4.16 5.47 20.98
CA GLU A 242 4.42 4.05 20.68
C GLU A 242 4.59 3.81 19.17
N ASN A 243 3.76 4.45 18.34
CA ASN A 243 3.86 4.36 16.89
C ASN A 243 5.14 5.00 16.37
N ILE A 244 5.52 6.16 16.92
CA ILE A 244 6.72 6.89 16.50
C ILE A 244 7.96 6.02 16.76
N VAL A 245 8.05 5.40 17.95
CA VAL A 245 9.16 4.51 18.32
C VAL A 245 9.19 3.28 17.41
N TYR A 246 8.04 2.65 17.21
CA TYR A 246 7.91 1.48 16.35
C TYR A 246 8.29 1.77 14.89
N LEU A 247 7.77 2.85 14.31
CA LEU A 247 8.09 3.27 12.93
C LEU A 247 9.55 3.66 12.77
N SER A 248 10.13 4.37 13.74
CA SER A 248 11.56 4.72 13.73
C SER A 248 12.44 3.48 13.77
N LYS A 249 12.11 2.51 14.64
CA LYS A 249 12.82 1.23 14.74
C LYS A 249 12.77 0.49 13.40
N ILE A 250 11.59 0.39 12.80
CA ILE A 250 11.43 -0.28 11.50
C ILE A 250 12.20 0.45 10.40
N TRP A 251 12.14 1.78 10.35
CA TRP A 251 12.81 2.57 9.34
C TRP A 251 14.32 2.35 9.35
N ILE A 252 14.93 2.39 10.54
CA ILE A 252 16.36 2.15 10.72
C ILE A 252 16.75 0.72 10.29
N LEU A 253 15.92 -0.28 10.61
CA LEU A 253 16.19 -1.67 10.28
C LEU A 253 15.93 -2.03 8.81
N GLN A 254 14.98 -1.36 8.15
CA GLN A 254 14.57 -1.74 6.79
C GLN A 254 15.22 -0.90 5.69
N VAL A 255 15.76 0.27 6.05
CA VAL A 255 16.33 1.23 5.11
C VAL A 255 17.75 1.59 5.54
N PRO A 256 18.73 0.69 5.30
CA PRO A 256 20.13 0.94 5.69
C PRO A 256 20.70 2.23 5.06
N ILE A 257 20.16 2.66 3.90
CA ILE A 257 20.57 3.94 3.30
C ILE A 257 20.25 5.14 4.19
N PHE A 258 19.19 5.07 5.01
CA PHE A 258 18.86 6.13 5.96
C PHE A 258 19.98 6.30 7.00
N THR A 259 20.47 5.19 7.57
CA THR A 259 21.60 5.23 8.51
C THR A 259 22.85 5.81 7.87
N ILE A 260 23.12 5.46 6.60
CA ILE A 260 24.23 6.04 5.83
C ILE A 260 24.03 7.54 5.61
N SER A 261 22.80 7.98 5.31
CA SER A 261 22.47 9.41 5.19
C SER A 261 22.70 10.17 6.49
N CYS A 262 22.39 9.58 7.65
CA CYS A 262 22.70 10.17 8.96
C CYS A 262 24.22 10.31 9.17
N LEU A 263 25.01 9.28 8.83
CA LEU A 263 26.48 9.37 8.90
C LEU A 263 27.04 10.43 7.93
N PHE A 264 26.45 10.51 6.73
CA PHE A 264 26.83 11.51 5.73
C PHE A 264 26.45 12.93 6.18
N PHE A 265 25.33 13.09 6.87
CA PHE A 265 24.93 14.36 7.50
C PHE A 265 25.95 14.82 8.54
N LEU A 266 26.39 13.92 9.42
CA LEU A 266 27.43 14.23 10.42
C LEU A 266 28.74 14.70 9.74
N LYS A 267 29.15 14.04 8.66
CA LYS A 267 30.30 14.48 7.85
C LYS A 267 30.04 15.83 7.14
N SER A 268 28.81 16.07 6.73
CA SER A 268 28.40 17.32 6.06
C SER A 268 28.39 18.51 7.02
N LEU A 269 28.14 18.30 8.32
CA LEU A 269 28.28 19.38 9.33
C LEU A 269 29.69 19.94 9.38
N ILE A 270 30.70 19.08 9.22
CA ILE A 270 32.12 19.47 9.23
C ILE A 270 32.51 20.14 7.91
N SER A 271 32.11 19.55 6.78
CA SER A 271 32.53 20.01 5.44
C SER A 271 31.65 21.11 4.84
N LYS A 272 30.47 21.35 5.40
CA LYS A 272 29.42 22.30 4.94
C LYS A 272 28.90 22.06 3.51
N ILE A 273 29.17 20.90 2.92
CA ILE A 273 28.72 20.54 1.56
C ILE A 273 27.33 19.88 1.65
N ASN A 274 26.38 20.29 0.79
CA ASN A 274 25.01 19.75 0.70
C ASN A 274 24.21 19.78 2.02
N LEU A 275 24.64 20.58 3.01
CA LEU A 275 24.12 20.52 4.38
C LEU A 275 22.61 20.81 4.45
N LEU A 276 22.15 21.85 3.74
CA LEU A 276 20.75 22.25 3.73
C LEU A 276 19.86 21.15 3.14
N SER A 277 20.26 20.57 2.00
CA SER A 277 19.50 19.55 1.29
C SER A 277 19.34 18.27 2.13
N ILE A 278 20.42 17.84 2.79
CA ILE A 278 20.39 16.66 3.68
C ILE A 278 19.59 16.96 4.96
N PHE A 279 19.75 18.16 5.53
CA PHE A 279 18.98 18.59 6.70
C PHE A 279 17.47 18.58 6.42
N LEU A 280 17.05 19.18 5.31
CA LEU A 280 15.65 19.20 4.89
C LEU A 280 15.09 17.80 4.69
N LEU A 281 15.87 16.89 4.09
CA LEU A 281 15.46 15.52 3.88
C LEU A 281 15.27 14.77 5.22
N LEU A 282 16.22 14.90 6.16
CA LEU A 282 16.10 14.30 7.50
C LEU A 282 14.93 14.91 8.30
N PHE A 283 14.73 16.24 8.21
CA PHE A 283 13.61 16.92 8.84
C PHE A 283 12.27 16.38 8.33
N ILE A 284 12.11 16.27 7.01
CA ILE A 284 10.89 15.70 6.41
C ILE A 284 10.69 14.24 6.79
N THR A 285 11.78 13.46 6.89
CA THR A 285 11.70 12.07 7.38
C THR A 285 11.05 12.02 8.76
N ILE A 286 11.50 12.88 9.68
CA ILE A 286 10.96 12.97 11.05
C ILE A 286 9.50 13.40 11.01
N VAL A 287 9.16 14.44 10.24
CA VAL A 287 7.78 14.92 10.10
C VAL A 287 6.86 13.81 9.58
N MET A 288 7.28 13.06 8.56
CA MET A 288 6.49 11.94 8.02
C MET A 288 6.33 10.78 9.02
N ILE A 289 7.32 10.53 9.89
CA ILE A 289 7.19 9.53 10.97
C ILE A 289 6.23 10.02 12.05
N LEU A 290 6.27 11.31 12.42
CA LEU A 290 5.40 11.90 13.44
C LEU A 290 3.94 11.98 13.00
N LEU A 291 3.70 12.31 11.73
CA LEU A 291 2.36 12.45 11.13
C LEU A 291 1.83 11.14 10.55
N ALA A 292 2.58 10.04 10.71
CA ALA A 292 2.19 8.75 10.20
C ALA A 292 0.84 8.30 10.79
N PRO A 293 -0.16 7.94 9.97
CA PRO A 293 -1.33 7.28 10.49
C PRO A 293 -0.92 5.95 11.14
N ASN A 294 -1.63 5.55 12.21
CA ASN A 294 -1.53 4.22 12.84
C ASN A 294 -1.25 3.16 11.76
N SER A 295 -0.05 2.60 11.73
CA SER A 295 0.35 1.66 10.69
C SER A 295 -0.43 0.37 10.88
N GLY A 296 -1.49 0.18 10.10
CA GLY A 296 -2.24 -1.07 10.04
C GLY A 296 -1.28 -2.21 9.73
N GLY A 297 -1.09 -3.11 10.69
CA GLY A 297 -0.68 -4.52 10.58
C GLY A 297 0.65 -4.90 9.91
N HIS A 298 1.25 -4.05 9.09
CA HIS A 298 2.39 -4.40 8.24
C HIS A 298 3.59 -3.66 8.76
N ASN A 299 4.61 -4.41 9.16
CA ASN A 299 5.92 -3.95 9.62
C ASN A 299 6.69 -3.15 8.54
N THR A 300 6.06 -2.32 7.70
CA THR A 300 6.66 -1.64 6.56
C THR A 300 6.03 -0.25 6.35
N PRO A 301 6.76 0.86 6.59
CA PRO A 301 6.24 2.21 6.41
C PRO A 301 6.27 2.61 4.92
N ARG A 302 5.25 2.17 4.17
CA ARG A 302 5.16 2.26 2.70
C ARG A 302 5.39 3.66 2.12
N TYR A 303 4.93 4.71 2.80
CA TYR A 303 5.05 6.10 2.36
C TYR A 303 6.46 6.66 2.58
N LEU A 304 7.21 6.14 3.56
CA LEU A 304 8.59 6.58 3.81
C LEU A 304 9.54 6.12 2.70
N PHE A 305 9.24 5.01 2.00
CA PHE A 305 10.09 4.52 0.90
C PHE A 305 10.31 5.53 -0.24
N GLY A 306 9.44 6.54 -0.37
CA GLY A 306 9.68 7.68 -1.26
C GLY A 306 10.90 8.53 -0.90
N LEU A 307 11.48 8.38 0.28
CA LEU A 307 12.68 9.13 0.67
C LEU A 307 13.96 8.45 0.17
N VAL A 308 13.88 7.16 -0.19
CA VAL A 308 15.04 6.33 -0.57
C VAL A 308 15.80 6.90 -1.78
N PRO A 309 15.14 7.24 -2.91
CA PRO A 309 15.84 7.85 -4.05
C PRO A 309 16.52 9.17 -3.71
N LEU A 310 15.89 9.99 -2.86
CA LEU A 310 16.42 11.29 -2.45
C LEU A 310 17.68 11.14 -1.58
N TYR A 311 17.68 10.19 -0.61
CA TYR A 311 18.88 9.88 0.18
C TYR A 311 20.05 9.49 -0.71
N VAL A 312 19.78 8.59 -1.67
CA VAL A 312 20.81 8.09 -2.58
C VAL A 312 21.39 9.21 -3.43
N LEU A 313 20.55 10.10 -3.97
CA LEU A 313 20.99 11.26 -4.77
C LEU A 313 21.85 12.22 -3.94
N LEU A 314 21.47 12.50 -2.70
CA LEU A 314 22.20 13.45 -1.86
C LEU A 314 23.52 12.90 -1.30
N ILE A 315 23.63 11.58 -1.12
CA ILE A 315 24.91 10.90 -0.84
C ILE A 315 25.85 10.97 -2.06
N GLY A 316 25.29 11.03 -3.27
CA GLY A 316 26.03 11.17 -4.54
C GLY A 316 26.85 12.45 -4.60
N ASN A 317 28.15 12.35 -4.34
CA ASN A 317 29.03 13.52 -4.40
C ASN A 317 29.37 13.87 -5.86
N LYS A 318 28.64 14.82 -6.47
CA LYS A 318 28.78 15.21 -7.88
C LYS A 318 30.19 15.66 -8.29
N LYS A 319 31.05 16.03 -7.32
CA LYS A 319 32.43 16.46 -7.55
C LYS A 319 33.44 15.30 -7.70
N GLU A 320 33.11 14.08 -7.29
CA GLU A 320 34.02 12.91 -7.31
C GLU A 320 33.85 11.98 -8.52
N ASN A 321 32.98 12.34 -9.49
CA ASN A 321 32.64 11.51 -10.66
C ASN A 321 33.80 11.27 -11.66
N GLY A 322 35.05 11.62 -11.32
CA GLY A 322 36.22 11.46 -12.17
C GLY A 322 37.03 10.18 -11.95
N ALA A 323 36.82 9.44 -10.86
CA ALA A 323 37.57 8.21 -10.59
C ALA A 323 36.95 7.01 -11.33
N PRO A 324 37.66 6.37 -12.29
CA PRO A 324 37.10 5.28 -13.09
C PRO A 324 36.87 3.97 -12.29
N TYR A 325 37.43 3.86 -11.09
CA TYR A 325 37.37 2.66 -10.26
C TYR A 325 36.61 2.91 -8.94
N ILE A 326 35.78 1.95 -8.55
CA ILE A 326 35.13 1.93 -7.23
C ILE A 326 36.21 1.55 -6.21
N SER A 327 36.40 2.36 -5.17
CA SER A 327 37.39 2.04 -4.13
C SER A 327 36.98 0.81 -3.33
N PHE A 328 37.97 0.14 -2.73
CA PHE A 328 37.74 -1.05 -1.90
C PHE A 328 36.75 -0.78 -0.76
N GLY A 329 36.83 0.40 -0.11
CA GLY A 329 35.88 0.79 0.93
C GLY A 329 34.43 0.91 0.43
N TRP A 330 34.23 1.40 -0.80
CA TRP A 330 32.89 1.43 -1.42
C TRP A 330 32.39 0.03 -1.79
N ILE A 331 33.28 -0.85 -2.28
CA ILE A 331 32.94 -2.26 -2.55
C ILE A 331 32.51 -2.95 -1.26
N PHE A 332 33.28 -2.80 -0.18
CA PHE A 332 32.97 -3.36 1.13
C PHE A 332 31.62 -2.85 1.66
N LEU A 333 31.39 -1.53 1.61
CA LEU A 333 30.14 -0.93 2.05
C LEU A 333 28.93 -1.46 1.26
N ILE A 334 29.02 -1.49 -0.07
CA ILE A 334 27.95 -1.99 -0.94
C ILE A 334 27.70 -3.48 -0.68
N ALA A 335 28.75 -4.29 -0.50
CA ALA A 335 28.62 -5.71 -0.18
C ALA A 335 27.92 -5.94 1.17
N LEU A 336 28.30 -5.18 2.20
CA LEU A 336 27.67 -5.23 3.52
C LEU A 336 26.16 -4.89 3.42
N ILE A 337 25.83 -3.81 2.72
CA ILE A 337 24.43 -3.38 2.51
C ILE A 337 23.66 -4.44 1.73
N ALA A 338 24.25 -4.98 0.65
CA ALA A 338 23.62 -6.02 -0.14
C ALA A 338 23.35 -7.28 0.69
N PHE A 339 24.31 -7.73 1.50
CA PHE A 339 24.12 -8.88 2.38
C PHE A 339 23.03 -8.62 3.42
N TYR A 340 23.06 -7.46 4.07
CA TYR A 340 22.04 -7.05 5.04
C TYR A 340 20.65 -7.01 4.42
N THR A 341 20.52 -6.41 3.23
CA THR A 341 19.24 -6.28 2.53
C THR A 341 18.71 -7.63 2.07
N VAL A 342 19.56 -8.53 1.56
CA VAL A 342 19.15 -9.91 1.22
C VAL A 342 18.69 -10.66 2.47
N TRP A 343 19.43 -10.55 3.58
CA TRP A 343 19.05 -11.16 4.85
C TRP A 343 17.71 -10.64 5.36
N ASN A 344 17.50 -9.32 5.33
CA ASN A 344 16.26 -8.70 5.78
C ASN A 344 15.07 -9.03 4.85
N LEU A 345 15.27 -9.02 3.53
CA LEU A 345 14.26 -9.46 2.56
C LEU A 345 13.85 -10.92 2.80
N ASN A 346 14.80 -11.80 3.09
CA ASN A 346 14.50 -13.20 3.43
C ASN A 346 13.68 -13.32 4.73
N PHE A 347 13.97 -12.49 5.74
CA PHE A 347 13.19 -12.45 6.97
C PHE A 347 11.75 -11.97 6.69
N GLN A 348 11.59 -10.86 5.97
CA GLN A 348 10.28 -10.33 5.60
C GLN A 348 9.47 -11.31 4.74
N ILE A 349 10.09 -11.99 3.78
CA ILE A 349 9.43 -13.02 2.96
C ILE A 349 8.90 -14.16 3.83
N LYS A 350 9.65 -14.58 4.86
CA LYS A 350 9.18 -15.61 5.81
C LYS A 350 7.97 -15.11 6.62
N GLU A 351 8.00 -13.87 7.08
CA GLU A 351 6.84 -13.27 7.77
C GLU A 351 5.63 -13.17 6.86
N LEU A 352 5.80 -12.70 5.62
CA LEU A 352 4.71 -12.62 4.63
C LEU A 352 4.12 -14.00 4.31
N LYS A 353 4.96 -15.03 4.15
CA LYS A 353 4.48 -16.42 3.98
C LYS A 353 3.67 -16.89 5.18
N LYS A 354 4.11 -16.55 6.40
CA LYS A 354 3.36 -16.88 7.62
C LYS A 354 2.00 -16.20 7.60
N ILE A 355 1.95 -14.89 7.40
CA ILE A 355 0.71 -14.09 7.34
C ILE A 355 -0.24 -14.62 6.26
N SER A 356 0.28 -14.80 5.04
CA SER A 356 -0.46 -15.36 3.91
C SER A 356 -1.03 -16.75 4.24
N LYS A 357 -0.24 -17.65 4.85
CA LYS A 357 -0.73 -18.97 5.29
C LYS A 357 -1.86 -18.85 6.30
N PHE A 358 -1.75 -17.97 7.31
CA PHE A 358 -2.83 -17.75 8.29
C PHE A 358 -4.10 -17.26 7.61
N GLN A 359 -4.00 -16.27 6.73
CA GLN A 359 -5.14 -15.66 6.07
C GLN A 359 -5.79 -16.56 5.02
N SER A 360 -5.00 -17.28 4.21
CA SER A 360 -5.52 -18.27 3.24
C SER A 360 -6.17 -19.47 3.92
N ASN A 361 -5.57 -20.00 4.99
CA ASN A 361 -6.23 -21.04 5.80
C ASN A 361 -7.56 -20.52 6.36
N THR A 362 -7.53 -19.34 6.96
CA THR A 362 -8.69 -18.70 7.53
C THR A 362 -9.81 -18.52 6.49
N LEU A 363 -9.51 -17.96 5.31
CA LEU A 363 -10.44 -17.82 4.20
C LEU A 363 -11.01 -19.17 3.72
N ASN A 364 -10.16 -20.19 3.61
CA ASN A 364 -10.57 -21.53 3.20
C ASN A 364 -11.52 -22.19 4.20
N GLU A 365 -11.32 -21.98 5.50
CA GLU A 365 -12.22 -22.49 6.52
C GLU A 365 -13.55 -21.72 6.56
N ILE A 366 -13.53 -20.39 6.39
CA ILE A 366 -14.76 -19.59 6.26
C ILE A 366 -15.56 -20.01 5.03
N ARG A 367 -14.89 -20.30 3.90
CA ARG A 367 -15.53 -20.76 2.67
C ARG A 367 -16.40 -22.01 2.88
N LYS A 368 -16.04 -22.90 3.83
CA LYS A 368 -16.81 -24.11 4.15
C LYS A 368 -18.13 -23.83 4.88
N ILE A 369 -18.33 -22.62 5.40
CA ILE A 369 -19.57 -22.23 6.06
C ILE A 369 -20.69 -22.18 5.02
N LYS A 370 -21.82 -22.86 5.29
CA LYS A 370 -22.92 -22.99 4.34
C LYS A 370 -23.73 -21.71 4.15
N ASP A 371 -23.95 -20.95 5.23
CA ASP A 371 -24.77 -19.73 5.20
C ASP A 371 -24.27 -18.73 4.16
N SER A 372 -25.20 -18.13 3.41
CA SER A 372 -24.89 -17.12 2.40
C SER A 372 -24.50 -15.77 3.02
N VAL A 373 -24.95 -15.48 4.24
CA VAL A 373 -24.65 -14.24 4.97
C VAL A 373 -23.68 -14.54 6.12
N LEU A 374 -22.54 -13.83 6.10
CA LEU A 374 -21.51 -13.90 7.12
C LEU A 374 -21.37 -12.53 7.78
N ILE A 375 -21.41 -12.53 9.11
CA ILE A 375 -21.36 -11.30 9.91
C ILE A 375 -20.09 -11.31 10.74
N PHE A 376 -19.33 -10.22 10.70
CA PHE A 376 -18.01 -10.08 11.28
C PHE A 376 -18.04 -9.05 12.41
N SER A 377 -17.33 -9.29 13.52
CA SER A 377 -17.13 -8.28 14.58
C SER A 377 -15.80 -7.51 14.44
N ASN A 378 -14.92 -7.98 13.57
CA ASN A 378 -13.59 -7.41 13.35
C ASN A 378 -13.38 -7.01 11.87
N PRO A 379 -12.96 -5.76 11.60
CA PRO A 379 -12.79 -5.27 10.24
C PRO A 379 -11.67 -5.98 9.47
N ASP A 380 -10.54 -6.30 10.12
CA ASP A 380 -9.42 -6.98 9.47
C ASP A 380 -9.83 -8.38 9.01
N PHE A 381 -10.70 -9.03 9.77
CA PHE A 381 -11.23 -10.35 9.46
C PHE A 381 -12.28 -10.32 8.34
N ALA A 382 -13.15 -9.32 8.33
CA ALA A 382 -14.05 -9.04 7.21
C ALA A 382 -13.26 -8.76 5.92
N PHE A 383 -12.13 -8.05 6.04
CA PHE A 383 -11.26 -7.69 4.93
C PHE A 383 -10.53 -8.88 4.30
N VAL A 384 -10.07 -9.84 5.11
CA VAL A 384 -9.54 -11.13 4.61
C VAL A 384 -10.59 -11.91 3.82
N SER A 385 -11.87 -11.70 4.13
CA SER A 385 -12.99 -12.45 3.56
C SER A 385 -13.56 -11.83 2.27
N LEU A 386 -13.09 -10.67 1.82
CA LEU A 386 -13.56 -10.01 0.59
C LEU A 386 -13.65 -10.90 -0.66
N PRO A 387 -12.72 -11.85 -0.91
CA PRO A 387 -12.84 -12.74 -2.06
C PRO A 387 -14.15 -13.54 -2.10
N LEU A 388 -14.78 -13.79 -0.95
CA LEU A 388 -16.06 -14.52 -0.86
C LEU A 388 -17.23 -13.75 -1.49
N LEU A 389 -17.12 -12.44 -1.71
CA LEU A 389 -18.11 -11.66 -2.47
C LEU A 389 -18.25 -12.18 -3.90
N GLU A 390 -17.17 -12.68 -4.51
CA GLU A 390 -17.22 -13.29 -5.85
C GLU A 390 -17.90 -14.68 -5.82
N GLU A 391 -17.95 -15.32 -4.66
CA GLU A 391 -18.58 -16.62 -4.41
C GLU A 391 -20.04 -16.49 -3.96
N LYS A 392 -20.65 -15.31 -4.15
CA LYS A 392 -22.03 -14.98 -3.75
C LYS A 392 -22.28 -15.11 -2.25
N LYS A 393 -21.24 -14.98 -1.42
CA LYS A 393 -21.41 -14.71 0.01
C LYS A 393 -21.64 -13.22 0.20
N ASP A 394 -22.58 -12.88 1.07
CA ASP A 394 -22.74 -11.54 1.59
C ASP A 394 -21.96 -11.41 2.91
N LEU A 395 -21.28 -10.28 3.06
CA LEU A 395 -20.37 -10.02 4.16
C LEU A 395 -20.83 -8.74 4.85
N LEU A 396 -21.15 -8.83 6.15
CA LEU A 396 -21.58 -7.68 6.96
C LEU A 396 -20.61 -7.47 8.13
N LEU A 397 -20.32 -6.23 8.51
CA LEU A 397 -19.46 -5.88 9.64
C LEU A 397 -20.27 -5.15 10.71
N LEU A 398 -20.16 -5.64 11.94
CA LEU A 398 -20.68 -4.97 13.12
C LEU A 398 -19.66 -3.94 13.60
N ARG A 399 -20.10 -2.69 13.71
CA ARG A 399 -19.34 -1.60 14.33
C ARG A 399 -19.65 -1.52 15.82
N LYS A 400 -18.78 -0.91 16.63
CA LYS A 400 -18.94 -0.86 18.10
C LYS A 400 -20.32 -0.37 18.57
N ASN A 401 -20.94 0.56 17.84
CA ASN A 401 -22.23 1.16 18.18
C ASN A 401 -23.32 0.87 17.13
N PHE A 402 -23.35 -0.34 16.57
CA PHE A 402 -24.36 -0.69 15.56
C PHE A 402 -25.77 -0.79 16.15
N ASN A 403 -26.80 -0.49 15.34
CA ASN A 403 -28.19 -0.65 15.74
C ASN A 403 -28.67 -2.09 15.45
N GLN A 404 -28.94 -2.85 16.50
CA GLN A 404 -29.40 -4.24 16.40
C GLN A 404 -30.73 -4.40 15.66
N LYS A 405 -31.64 -3.44 15.79
CA LYS A 405 -32.95 -3.48 15.12
C LYS A 405 -32.79 -3.29 13.62
N GLU A 406 -31.98 -2.30 13.21
CA GLU A 406 -31.67 -2.06 11.79
C GLU A 406 -31.02 -3.30 11.15
N MET A 407 -30.10 -3.95 11.87
CA MET A 407 -29.48 -5.20 11.41
C MET A 407 -30.52 -6.32 11.23
N ALA A 408 -31.36 -6.56 12.25
CA ALA A 408 -32.38 -7.61 12.18
C ALA A 408 -33.42 -7.34 11.07
N ASP A 409 -33.82 -6.08 10.90
CA ASP A 409 -34.76 -5.65 9.87
C ASP A 409 -34.16 -5.76 8.46
N LEU A 410 -32.85 -5.48 8.29
CA LEU A 410 -32.13 -5.73 7.04
C LEU A 410 -32.16 -7.21 6.69
N LEU A 411 -31.73 -8.07 7.60
CA LEU A 411 -31.70 -9.53 7.37
C LEU A 411 -33.09 -10.07 7.06
N PHE A 412 -34.13 -9.54 7.72
CA PHE A 412 -35.51 -9.92 7.47
C PHE A 412 -35.99 -9.49 6.08
N LYS A 413 -35.76 -8.22 5.69
CA LYS A 413 -36.16 -7.68 4.37
C LYS A 413 -35.49 -8.42 3.21
N GLU A 414 -34.28 -8.93 3.44
CA GLU A 414 -33.51 -9.73 2.48
C GLU A 414 -33.89 -11.21 2.48
N ASN A 415 -34.94 -11.59 3.23
CA ASN A 415 -35.42 -12.97 3.37
C ASN A 415 -34.36 -13.95 3.90
N ILE A 416 -33.40 -13.47 4.69
CA ILE A 416 -32.37 -14.30 5.30
C ILE A 416 -32.99 -15.14 6.42
N ARG A 417 -32.84 -16.46 6.33
CA ARG A 417 -33.33 -17.41 7.34
C ARG A 417 -32.25 -17.82 8.34
N THR A 418 -31.01 -17.90 7.89
CA THR A 418 -29.85 -18.25 8.71
C THR A 418 -28.68 -17.35 8.36
N PHE A 419 -27.88 -17.01 9.37
CA PHE A 419 -26.61 -16.34 9.17
C PHE A 419 -25.59 -16.86 10.18
N THR A 420 -24.33 -16.77 9.82
CA THR A 420 -23.23 -17.11 10.71
C THR A 420 -22.56 -15.82 11.17
N PHE A 421 -22.43 -15.66 12.49
CA PHE A 421 -21.62 -14.62 13.11
C PHE A 421 -20.23 -15.17 13.44
N LEU A 422 -19.20 -14.41 13.08
CA LEU A 422 -17.81 -14.78 13.26
C LEU A 422 -17.05 -13.74 14.08
N GLU A 423 -16.32 -14.22 15.07
CA GLU A 423 -15.67 -13.37 16.07
C GLU A 423 -14.24 -13.83 16.36
N LEU A 424 -13.35 -12.87 16.62
CA LEU A 424 -12.02 -13.14 17.17
C LEU A 424 -12.03 -12.79 18.68
N PRO A 425 -11.94 -13.76 19.59
CA PRO A 425 -11.95 -13.53 21.03
C PRO A 425 -10.67 -12.79 21.51
N PRO A 426 -10.79 -11.84 22.46
CA PRO A 426 -12.04 -11.29 22.98
C PRO A 426 -12.71 -10.36 21.96
N SER A 427 -13.98 -10.64 21.63
CA SER A 427 -14.74 -9.81 20.70
C SER A 427 -15.13 -8.51 21.40
N PRO A 428 -14.91 -7.34 20.79
CA PRO A 428 -15.38 -6.07 21.36
C PRO A 428 -16.90 -5.91 21.24
N ILE A 429 -17.58 -6.77 20.49
CA ILE A 429 -19.01 -6.67 20.17
C ILE A 429 -19.63 -8.04 20.40
N VAL A 430 -20.54 -8.15 21.36
CA VAL A 430 -21.29 -9.39 21.62
C VAL A 430 -22.70 -9.24 21.05
N LEU A 431 -23.09 -10.15 20.15
CA LEU A 431 -24.48 -10.24 19.71
C LEU A 431 -25.34 -10.88 20.82
N PRO A 432 -26.54 -10.35 21.10
CA PRO A 432 -27.46 -10.96 22.05
C PRO A 432 -27.93 -12.34 21.55
N ASP A 433 -28.42 -13.17 22.46
CA ASP A 433 -28.94 -14.50 22.11
C ASP A 433 -30.21 -14.43 21.24
N ASN A 434 -30.96 -13.33 21.32
CA ASN A 434 -32.14 -13.08 20.51
C ASN A 434 -32.04 -11.69 19.86
N LEU A 435 -32.23 -11.65 18.55
CA LEU A 435 -32.31 -10.42 17.76
C LEU A 435 -33.76 -10.23 17.28
N PRO A 436 -34.54 -9.33 17.91
CA PRO A 436 -35.93 -9.09 17.53
C PRO A 436 -36.03 -8.31 16.23
N ILE A 437 -36.98 -8.70 15.38
CA ILE A 437 -37.33 -8.01 14.14
C ILE A 437 -38.49 -7.04 14.44
N SER A 438 -38.37 -5.80 13.97
CA SER A 438 -39.39 -4.78 14.16
C SER A 438 -40.63 -5.11 13.32
N ASN A 439 -41.84 -4.88 13.87
CA ASN A 439 -43.12 -4.98 13.14
C ASN A 439 -43.38 -6.34 12.44
N CYS A 440 -42.94 -7.45 13.04
CA CYS A 440 -43.11 -8.78 12.46
C CYS A 440 -44.33 -9.51 13.07
N LEU A 441 -45.18 -10.13 12.23
CA LEU A 441 -46.40 -10.85 12.63
C LEU A 441 -46.17 -12.35 12.91
N LYS A 442 -45.15 -12.97 12.27
CA LYS A 442 -44.71 -14.36 12.46
C LYS A 442 -43.22 -14.45 12.18
N GLU A 443 -42.52 -15.32 12.91
CA GLU A 443 -41.06 -15.49 12.83
C GLU A 443 -40.20 -14.29 13.28
N CYS A 444 -40.57 -13.69 14.41
CA CYS A 444 -40.15 -12.33 14.78
C CYS A 444 -38.76 -12.21 15.42
N THR A 445 -37.97 -13.28 15.51
CA THR A 445 -36.65 -13.24 16.16
C THR A 445 -35.67 -14.16 15.47
N PHE A 446 -34.44 -13.67 15.22
CA PHE A 446 -33.30 -14.55 15.01
C PHE A 446 -32.81 -15.02 16.38
N ARG A 447 -32.76 -16.33 16.59
CA ARG A 447 -32.26 -16.93 17.82
C ARG A 447 -30.88 -17.54 17.59
N ARG A 448 -30.00 -17.36 18.55
CA ARG A 448 -28.74 -18.08 18.64
C ARG A 448 -29.03 -19.57 18.79
N ARG A 449 -28.35 -20.39 17.99
CA ARG A 449 -28.47 -21.86 18.04
C ARG A 449 -27.24 -22.48 18.68
N GLU A 450 -26.11 -22.36 18.01
CA GLU A 450 -24.88 -23.04 18.37
C GLU A 450 -23.70 -22.09 18.22
N THR A 451 -22.74 -22.20 19.13
CA THR A 451 -21.45 -21.52 19.05
C THR A 451 -20.35 -22.56 19.15
N HIS A 452 -19.51 -22.62 18.13
CA HIS A 452 -18.35 -23.51 18.08
C HIS A 452 -17.12 -22.71 17.65
N ILE A 453 -15.93 -23.27 17.89
CA ILE A 453 -14.72 -22.76 17.25
C ILE A 453 -14.77 -23.16 15.77
N LEU A 454 -14.31 -22.29 14.88
CA LEU A 454 -14.13 -22.62 13.47
C LEU A 454 -13.00 -23.66 13.35
N GLU A 455 -13.39 -24.93 13.26
CA GLU A 455 -12.44 -26.04 13.18
C GLU A 455 -11.47 -25.89 12.00
N GLY A 456 -10.20 -26.21 12.22
CA GLY A 456 -9.16 -26.12 11.20
C GLY A 456 -8.62 -24.70 10.93
N ALA A 457 -9.23 -23.66 11.49
CA ALA A 457 -8.70 -22.31 11.41
C ALA A 457 -7.49 -22.14 12.34
N LEU A 458 -6.43 -21.52 11.82
CA LEU A 458 -5.22 -21.22 12.59
C LEU A 458 -5.39 -20.04 13.56
N LEU A 459 -6.46 -19.26 13.38
CA LEU A 459 -6.90 -18.22 14.31
C LEU A 459 -8.05 -18.76 15.16
N PRO A 460 -8.15 -18.37 16.45
CA PRO A 460 -9.19 -18.87 17.36
C PRO A 460 -10.54 -18.20 17.06
N ILE A 461 -11.10 -18.44 15.89
CA ILE A 461 -12.33 -17.78 15.45
C ILE A 461 -13.53 -18.52 16.03
N SER A 462 -14.39 -17.81 16.76
CA SER A 462 -15.68 -18.34 17.18
C SER A 462 -16.70 -18.18 16.05
N LYS A 463 -17.49 -19.21 15.80
CA LYS A 463 -18.56 -19.27 14.83
C LYS A 463 -19.89 -19.50 15.55
N THR A 464 -20.80 -18.55 15.46
CA THR A 464 -22.14 -18.63 16.06
C THR A 464 -23.21 -18.64 14.98
N LEU A 465 -24.05 -19.68 14.96
CA LEU A 465 -25.19 -19.79 14.05
C LEU A 465 -26.42 -19.10 14.65
N TYR A 466 -27.05 -18.24 13.87
CA TYR A 466 -28.35 -17.65 14.14
C TYR A 466 -29.37 -18.14 13.12
N GLN A 467 -30.58 -18.43 13.60
CA GLN A 467 -31.69 -18.90 12.76
C GLN A 467 -32.97 -18.15 13.10
N ARG A 468 -33.70 -17.77 12.06
CA ARG A 468 -35.05 -17.22 12.16
C ARG A 468 -36.02 -18.36 12.48
N ASN A 469 -36.74 -18.20 13.58
CA ASN A 469 -37.74 -19.17 14.06
C ASN A 469 -39.11 -18.89 13.52
#